data_AF-B4PB42-F1
#
_entry.id   AF-B4PB42-F1
#
_cell.length_a   1.000
_cell.length_b   1.000
_cell.length_c   1.000
_cell.angle_alpha   90.00
_cell.angle_beta   90.00
_cell.angle_gamma   90.00
#
_symmetry.space_group_name_H-M   'P 1'
#
loop_
_entity.id
_entity.type
_entity.pdbx_description
1 polymer ?
#
loop_
_entity_poly.entity_id
_entity_poly.type
_entity_poly.pdbx_seq_one_letter_code
_entity_poly.pdbx_strand_id
1 'polypeptide(L)'
;MSYNRTLHSATSILKMNSALQISCLLLVLGCLLGSGHAQSDAEFAAKSREISQIFGNPSVDKYTKVRNLPALVAFYEKYSSRLRLTAQEKKGIDNAIRQYRAQQNQKVDGVSAQGGPLFYILKNIVKVIIKAAGKDHEDKLEI
;
A
#
# COMPACT_ATOMS: atom_id res chain seq x y z
N MET A 1 -10.16 78.82 -22.00
CA MET A 1 -9.43 77.64 -22.54
C MET A 1 -8.19 77.46 -21.67
N SER A 2 -7.71 76.29 -21.22
CA SER A 2 -8.03 74.89 -21.45
C SER A 2 -7.12 74.09 -20.49
N TYR A 3 -7.72 73.18 -19.71
CA TYR A 3 -7.20 71.99 -19.00
C TYR A 3 -5.80 71.97 -18.35
N ASN A 4 -5.72 71.47 -17.11
CA ASN A 4 -5.04 70.19 -16.90
C ASN A 4 -5.68 69.36 -15.77
N ARG A 5 -5.98 68.12 -16.14
CA ARG A 5 -6.63 67.08 -15.35
C ARG A 5 -5.74 66.61 -14.21
N THR A 6 -6.32 66.50 -13.03
CA THR A 6 -5.94 65.52 -12.02
C THR A 6 -6.18 64.12 -12.61
N LEU A 7 -5.14 63.29 -12.73
CA LEU A 7 -5.32 61.84 -12.87
C LEU A 7 -4.57 61.15 -11.74
N HIS A 8 -5.39 60.85 -10.74
CA HIS A 8 -5.06 60.09 -9.55
C HIS A 8 -4.52 58.71 -9.97
N SER A 9 -3.40 58.33 -9.37
CA SER A 9 -2.82 56.99 -9.43
C SER A 9 -3.89 55.94 -9.12
N ALA A 10 -4.39 55.25 -10.15
CA ALA A 10 -5.28 54.13 -10.00
C ALA A 10 -4.44 52.90 -9.63
N THR A 11 -4.34 52.67 -8.32
CA THR A 11 -3.93 51.42 -7.71
C THR A 11 -4.71 50.29 -8.37
N SER A 12 -4.08 49.63 -9.33
CA SER A 12 -4.64 48.44 -9.98
C SER A 12 -4.51 47.29 -8.99
N ILE A 13 -5.38 47.27 -7.98
CA ILE A 13 -5.73 46.04 -7.28
C ILE A 13 -6.49 45.24 -8.33
N LEU A 14 -5.74 44.45 -9.10
CA LEU A 14 -6.24 43.45 -10.02
C LEU A 14 -7.31 42.64 -9.29
N LYS A 15 -8.57 42.89 -9.68
CA LYS A 15 -9.72 42.07 -9.30
C LYS A 15 -9.47 40.68 -9.90
N MET A 16 -8.74 39.84 -9.16
CA MET A 16 -8.50 38.45 -9.54
C MET A 16 -9.87 37.80 -9.72
N ASN A 17 -10.11 37.31 -10.93
CA ASN A 17 -11.39 36.69 -11.26
C ASN A 17 -11.52 35.44 -10.37
N SER A 18 -12.40 35.48 -9.37
CA SER A 18 -12.55 34.42 -8.37
C SER A 18 -12.81 33.06 -9.02
N ALA A 19 -13.43 33.05 -10.21
CA ALA A 19 -13.60 31.85 -11.03
C ALA A 19 -12.28 31.21 -11.49
N LEU A 20 -11.26 32.00 -11.86
CA LEU A 20 -9.93 31.50 -12.25
C LEU A 20 -9.18 30.92 -11.03
N GLN A 21 -9.31 31.55 -9.86
CA GLN A 21 -8.74 31.02 -8.62
C GLN A 21 -9.40 29.70 -8.22
N ILE A 22 -10.74 29.61 -8.28
CA ILE A 22 -11.47 28.39 -7.96
C ILE A 22 -11.14 27.27 -8.96
N SER A 23 -11.07 27.57 -10.26
CA SER A 23 -10.67 26.61 -11.29
C SER A 23 -9.27 26.05 -11.06
N CYS A 24 -8.30 26.92 -10.74
CA CYS A 24 -6.94 26.51 -10.43
C CYS A 24 -6.87 25.64 -9.16
N LEU A 25 -7.62 25.99 -8.12
CA LEU A 25 -7.70 25.19 -6.90
C LEU A 25 -8.32 23.82 -7.14
N LEU A 26 -9.38 23.72 -7.95
CA LEU A 26 -10.02 22.46 -8.31
C LEU A 26 -9.08 21.55 -9.13
N LEU A 27 -8.30 22.13 -10.05
CA LEU A 27 -7.26 21.40 -10.79
C LEU A 27 -6.17 20.85 -9.85
N VAL A 28 -5.67 21.68 -8.93
CA VAL A 28 -4.64 21.26 -7.96
C VAL A 28 -5.18 20.17 -7.02
N LEU A 29 -6.41 20.32 -6.51
CA LEU A 29 -7.10 19.28 -5.72
C LEU A 29 -7.28 17.99 -6.52
N GLY A 30 -7.69 18.07 -7.79
CA GLY A 30 -7.80 16.91 -8.67
C GLY A 30 -6.47 16.20 -8.90
N CYS A 31 -5.39 16.94 -9.13
CA CYS A 31 -4.04 16.38 -9.29
C CYS A 31 -3.53 15.72 -8.00
N LEU A 32 -3.76 16.34 -6.83
CA LEU A 32 -3.34 15.80 -5.53
C LEU A 32 -4.10 14.51 -5.16
N LEU A 33 -5.41 14.50 -5.36
CA LEU A 33 -6.27 13.33 -5.07
C LEU A 33 -5.95 12.16 -6.01
N GLY A 34 -5.70 12.43 -7.29
CA GLY A 34 -5.30 11.40 -8.27
C GLY A 34 -3.90 10.83 -8.00
N SER A 35 -2.94 11.68 -7.63
CA SER A 35 -1.54 11.26 -7.40
C SER A 35 -1.40 10.37 -6.16
N GLY A 36 -2.12 10.67 -5.07
CA GLY A 36 -2.10 9.85 -3.86
C GLY A 36 -2.67 8.45 -4.05
N HIS A 37 -3.74 8.32 -4.85
CA HIS A 37 -4.33 7.02 -5.18
C HIS A 37 -3.44 6.21 -6.14
N ALA A 38 -2.92 6.86 -7.20
CA ALA A 38 -2.03 6.21 -8.17
C ALA A 38 -0.70 5.76 -7.54
N GLN A 39 -0.13 6.56 -6.63
CA GLN A 39 1.09 6.20 -5.90
C GLN A 39 0.85 5.01 -4.98
N SER A 40 -0.29 4.95 -4.27
CA SER A 40 -0.68 3.81 -3.44
C SER A 40 -0.86 2.52 -4.26
N ASP A 41 -1.41 2.63 -5.47
CA ASP A 41 -1.57 1.51 -6.40
C ASP A 41 -0.25 0.98 -6.93
N ALA A 42 0.64 1.86 -7.40
CA ALA A 42 1.96 1.48 -7.86
C ALA A 42 2.79 0.84 -6.73
N GLU A 43 2.71 1.38 -5.51
CA GLU A 43 3.38 0.81 -4.34
C GLU A 43 2.86 -0.60 -4.03
N PHE A 44 1.54 -0.79 -4.01
CA PHE A 44 0.94 -2.09 -3.78
C PHE A 44 1.33 -3.11 -4.85
N ALA A 45 1.29 -2.73 -6.13
CA ALA A 45 1.68 -3.61 -7.23
C ALA A 45 3.14 -4.04 -7.13
N ALA A 46 4.05 -3.09 -6.86
CA ALA A 46 5.47 -3.38 -6.67
C ALA A 46 5.70 -4.32 -5.49
N LYS A 47 5.05 -4.06 -4.35
CA LYS A 47 5.17 -4.91 -3.16
C LYS A 47 4.52 -6.29 -3.32
N SER A 48 3.38 -6.37 -4.00
CA SER A 48 2.74 -7.64 -4.36
C SER A 48 3.68 -8.50 -5.21
N ARG A 49 4.36 -7.89 -6.19
CA ARG A 49 5.34 -8.58 -7.04
C ARG A 49 6.55 -9.07 -6.24
N GLU A 50 7.12 -8.23 -5.38
CA GLU A 50 8.25 -8.59 -4.51
C GLU A 50 7.90 -9.81 -3.63
N ILE A 51 6.75 -9.76 -2.94
CA ILE A 51 6.28 -10.86 -2.10
C ILE A 51 6.03 -12.13 -2.92
N SER A 52 5.44 -12.00 -4.11
CA SER A 52 5.20 -13.13 -5.00
C SER A 52 6.50 -13.77 -5.51
N GLN A 53 7.53 -12.96 -5.81
CA GLN A 53 8.85 -13.46 -6.21
C GLN A 53 9.55 -14.22 -5.10
N ILE A 54 9.45 -13.78 -3.85
CA ILE A 54 10.09 -14.46 -2.72
C ILE A 54 9.34 -15.74 -2.37
N PHE A 55 8.02 -15.66 -2.21
CA PHE A 55 7.26 -16.75 -1.63
C PHE A 55 6.61 -17.68 -2.66
N GLY A 56 6.24 -17.17 -3.82
CA GLY A 56 5.63 -17.90 -4.93
C GLY A 56 6.64 -18.62 -5.83
N ASN A 57 7.91 -18.19 -5.85
CA ASN A 57 8.95 -18.85 -6.63
C ASN A 57 9.39 -20.16 -5.95
N PRO A 58 9.30 -21.32 -6.63
CA PRO A 58 9.75 -22.61 -6.08
C PRO A 58 11.28 -22.70 -5.92
N SER A 59 12.05 -21.90 -6.66
CA SER A 59 13.52 -21.90 -6.62
C SER A 59 14.11 -21.15 -5.42
N VAL A 60 13.30 -20.34 -4.72
CA VAL A 60 13.73 -19.66 -3.49
C VAL A 60 13.70 -20.66 -2.33
N ASP A 61 14.82 -20.80 -1.62
CA ASP A 61 14.96 -21.76 -0.55
C ASP A 61 14.12 -21.41 0.69
N LYS A 62 13.87 -22.42 1.53
CA LYS A 62 13.05 -22.29 2.74
C LYS A 62 13.62 -21.26 3.74
N TYR A 63 14.93 -21.16 3.89
CA TYR A 63 15.54 -20.23 4.85
C TYR A 63 15.37 -18.78 4.39
N THR A 64 15.55 -18.52 3.09
CA THR A 64 15.27 -17.20 2.50
C THR A 64 13.81 -16.81 2.70
N LYS A 65 12.85 -17.72 2.48
CA LYS A 65 11.43 -17.43 2.74
C LYS A 65 11.16 -17.13 4.22
N VAL A 66 11.77 -17.90 5.14
CA VAL A 66 11.61 -17.68 6.59
C VAL A 66 12.17 -16.31 7.02
N ARG A 67 13.34 -15.93 6.53
CA ARG A 67 13.96 -14.63 6.84
C ARG A 67 13.11 -13.45 6.37
N ASN A 68 12.32 -13.65 5.31
CA ASN A 68 11.45 -12.63 4.74
C ASN A 68 10.01 -12.66 5.30
N LEU A 69 9.70 -13.53 6.27
CA LEU A 69 8.38 -13.55 6.93
C LEU A 69 7.97 -12.19 7.52
N PRO A 70 8.85 -11.39 8.16
CA PRO A 70 8.51 -10.05 8.62
C PRO A 70 7.97 -9.15 7.48
N ALA A 71 8.57 -9.24 6.29
CA ALA A 71 8.14 -8.46 5.12
C ALA A 71 6.74 -8.89 4.63
N LEU A 72 6.45 -10.20 4.65
CA LEU A 72 5.13 -10.73 4.32
C LEU A 72 4.07 -10.26 5.34
N VAL A 73 4.40 -10.29 6.63
CA VAL A 73 3.50 -9.80 7.70
C VAL A 73 3.21 -8.32 7.50
N ALA A 74 4.24 -7.50 7.28
CA ALA A 74 4.10 -6.08 7.04
C ALA A 74 3.27 -5.78 5.78
N PHE A 75 3.48 -6.53 4.69
CA PHE A 75 2.67 -6.43 3.49
C PHE A 75 1.19 -6.71 3.77
N TYR A 76 0.89 -7.81 4.45
CA TYR A 76 -0.49 -8.15 4.80
C TYR A 76 -1.12 -7.10 5.71
N GLU A 77 -0.43 -6.63 6.75
CA GLU A 77 -0.97 -5.61 7.66
C GLU A 77 -1.30 -4.30 6.93
N LYS A 78 -0.40 -3.88 6.03
CA LYS A 78 -0.58 -2.66 5.25
C LYS A 78 -1.68 -2.76 4.18
N TYR A 79 -1.81 -3.92 3.54
CA TYR A 79 -2.65 -4.07 2.35
C TYR A 79 -3.80 -5.08 2.50
N SER A 80 -4.08 -5.57 3.71
CA SER A 80 -5.13 -6.57 3.98
C SER A 80 -6.51 -6.18 3.45
N SER A 81 -6.85 -4.88 3.49
CA SER A 81 -8.11 -4.36 2.96
C SER A 81 -8.23 -4.40 1.43
N ARG A 82 -7.09 -4.45 0.74
CA ARG A 82 -7.03 -4.54 -0.72
C ARG A 82 -7.11 -5.98 -1.20
N LEU A 83 -6.61 -6.92 -0.41
CA LEU A 83 -6.69 -8.34 -0.71
C LEU A 83 -8.15 -8.80 -0.61
N ARG A 84 -8.69 -9.36 -1.70
CA ARG A 84 -10.05 -9.94 -1.76
C ARG A 84 -10.14 -11.26 -0.97
N LEU A 85 -10.03 -11.17 0.36
CA LEU A 85 -10.04 -12.28 1.30
C LEU A 85 -11.43 -12.48 1.91
N THR A 86 -11.82 -13.74 2.05
CA THR A 86 -12.99 -14.09 2.88
C THR A 86 -12.70 -13.82 4.36
N ALA A 87 -13.76 -13.64 5.16
CA ALA A 87 -13.62 -13.47 6.61
C ALA A 87 -12.88 -14.65 7.28
N GLN A 88 -13.08 -15.87 6.77
CA GLN A 88 -12.39 -17.06 7.25
C GLN A 88 -10.89 -17.02 6.92
N GLU A 89 -10.52 -16.67 5.69
CA GLU A 89 -9.11 -16.52 5.29
C GLU A 89 -8.43 -15.44 6.13
N LYS A 90 -9.07 -14.28 6.30
CA LYS A 90 -8.55 -13.19 7.13
C LYS A 90 -8.30 -13.66 8.57
N LYS A 91 -9.27 -14.34 9.19
CA LYS A 91 -9.13 -14.89 10.55
C LYS A 91 -8.00 -15.92 10.64
N GLY A 92 -7.84 -16.75 9.61
CA GLY A 92 -6.74 -17.72 9.52
C GLY A 92 -5.37 -17.05 9.45
N ILE A 93 -5.23 -16.01 8.61
CA ILE A 93 -4.00 -15.23 8.48
C ILE A 93 -3.69 -14.50 9.81
N ASP A 94 -4.67 -13.81 10.39
CA ASP A 94 -4.52 -13.06 11.65
C ASP A 94 -4.07 -14.00 12.80
N ASN A 95 -4.64 -15.20 12.89
CA ASN A 95 -4.22 -16.20 13.87
C ASN A 95 -2.78 -16.69 13.63
N ALA A 96 -2.40 -16.94 12.37
CA ALA A 96 -1.04 -17.38 12.04
C ALA A 96 0.00 -16.30 12.37
N ILE A 97 -0.28 -15.04 12.08
CA ILE A 97 0.58 -13.90 12.43
C ILE A 97 0.71 -13.77 13.94
N ARG A 98 -0.39 -13.91 14.68
CA ARG A 98 -0.35 -13.88 16.15
C ARG A 98 0.53 -14.98 16.73
N GLN A 99 0.40 -16.21 16.23
CA GLN A 99 1.27 -17.30 16.67
C GLN A 99 2.73 -17.08 16.28
N TYR A 100 3.00 -16.61 15.06
CA TYR A 100 4.34 -16.26 14.61
C TYR A 100 5.00 -15.23 15.55
N ARG A 101 4.29 -14.15 15.90
CA ARG A 101 4.76 -13.13 16.85
C ARG A 101 4.99 -13.71 18.24
N ALA A 102 4.09 -14.57 18.73
CA ALA A 102 4.25 -15.25 20.01
C ALA A 102 5.54 -16.09 20.06
N GLN A 103 5.87 -16.82 18.98
CA GLN A 103 7.13 -17.56 18.90
C GLN A 103 8.38 -16.67 18.82
N GLN A 104 8.31 -15.55 18.09
CA GLN A 104 9.42 -14.60 18.05
C GLN A 104 9.73 -14.03 19.45
N ASN A 105 8.70 -13.80 20.26
CA ASN A 105 8.83 -13.29 21.63
C ASN A 105 9.29 -14.36 22.65
N GLN A 106 9.21 -15.65 22.30
CA GLN A 106 9.62 -16.78 23.13
C GLN A 106 11.03 -17.31 22.78
N LYS A 107 11.82 -16.55 22.02
CA LYS A 107 13.19 -16.90 21.69
C LYS A 107 14.07 -16.77 22.93
N VAL A 108 14.61 -17.89 23.41
CA VAL A 108 15.71 -17.95 24.37
C VAL A 108 17.00 -18.11 23.55
N ASP A 109 18.03 -17.30 23.82
CA ASP A 109 19.32 -17.29 23.09
C ASP A 109 19.23 -17.09 21.57
N GLY A 110 18.18 -16.40 21.09
CA GLY A 110 18.01 -16.07 19.67
C GLY A 110 17.51 -17.23 18.78
N VAL A 111 17.32 -18.42 19.35
CA VAL A 111 16.80 -19.61 18.63
C VAL A 111 15.32 -19.81 18.96
N SER A 112 14.50 -20.06 17.93
CA SER A 112 13.08 -20.34 18.12
C SER A 112 12.92 -21.70 18.80
N ALA A 113 12.33 -21.74 20.00
CA ALA A 113 12.19 -22.97 20.79
C ALA A 113 11.33 -24.06 20.12
N GLN A 114 10.57 -23.72 19.06
CA GLN A 114 9.54 -24.60 18.52
C GLN A 114 9.49 -24.56 16.98
N GLY A 115 10.37 -25.34 16.35
CA GLY A 115 10.56 -25.39 14.89
C GLY A 115 9.60 -26.29 14.09
N GLY A 116 8.50 -26.80 14.67
CA GLY A 116 7.69 -27.86 14.05
C GLY A 116 6.37 -27.40 13.39
N PRO A 117 5.38 -26.85 14.12
CA PRO A 117 4.00 -26.73 13.61
C PRO A 117 3.72 -25.43 12.84
N LEU A 118 4.35 -24.32 13.24
CA LEU A 118 3.99 -22.99 12.73
C LEU A 118 4.39 -22.80 11.26
N PHE A 119 5.45 -23.47 10.82
CA PHE A 119 5.89 -23.43 9.43
C PHE A 119 4.83 -23.98 8.46
N TYR A 120 4.07 -25.01 8.87
CA TYR A 120 2.99 -25.58 8.05
C TYR A 120 1.79 -24.65 7.95
N ILE A 121 1.42 -24.00 9.06
CA ILE A 121 0.32 -23.01 9.09
C ILE A 121 0.68 -21.82 8.19
N LEU A 122 1.89 -21.26 8.36
CA LEU A 122 2.39 -20.16 7.55
C LEU A 122 2.44 -20.50 6.06
N LYS A 123 2.80 -21.73 5.67
CA LYS A 123 2.85 -22.15 4.27
C LYS A 123 1.49 -22.02 3.56
N ASN A 124 0.41 -22.45 4.21
CA ASN A 124 -0.93 -22.35 3.62
C ASN A 124 -1.40 -20.89 3.54
N ILE A 125 -1.10 -20.10 4.57
CA ILE A 125 -1.42 -18.67 4.64
C ILE A 125 -0.68 -17.87 3.58
N VAL A 126 0.62 -18.12 3.39
CA VAL A 126 1.43 -17.55 2.30
C VAL A 126 0.79 -17.81 0.94
N LYS A 127 0.31 -19.03 0.70
CA LYS A 127 -0.34 -19.40 -0.57
C LYS A 127 -1.62 -18.61 -0.82
N VAL A 128 -2.43 -18.40 0.23
CA VAL A 128 -3.65 -17.58 0.15
C VAL A 128 -3.30 -16.12 -0.16
N ILE A 129 -2.31 -15.55 0.53
CA ILE A 129 -1.88 -14.16 0.33
C ILE A 129 -1.36 -13.94 -1.10
N ILE A 130 -0.49 -14.83 -1.61
CA ILE A 130 0.03 -14.72 -2.99
C ILE A 130 -1.10 -14.82 -4.00
N LYS A 131 -2.02 -15.77 -3.81
CA LYS A 131 -3.17 -15.95 -4.71
C LYS A 131 -4.05 -14.70 -4.73
N ALA A 132 -4.30 -14.09 -3.58
CA ALA A 132 -5.09 -12.86 -3.48
C ALA A 132 -4.35 -11.67 -4.13
N ALA A 133 -3.07 -11.53 -3.83
CA ALA A 133 -2.23 -10.43 -4.32
C ALA A 133 -1.97 -10.48 -5.84
N GLY A 134 -2.01 -11.68 -6.44
CA GLY A 134 -1.93 -11.86 -7.89
C GLY A 134 -3.23 -11.52 -8.64
N LYS A 135 -4.39 -11.74 -8.02
CA LYS A 135 -5.70 -11.46 -8.64
C LYS A 135 -5.97 -9.97 -8.82
N ASP A 136 -5.50 -9.13 -7.92
CA ASP A 136 -5.70 -7.68 -8.00
C ASP A 136 -4.96 -7.02 -9.20
N HIS A 137 -4.05 -7.75 -9.87
CA HIS A 137 -3.34 -7.28 -11.07
C HIS A 137 -4.09 -7.57 -12.38
N GLU A 138 -4.94 -8.61 -12.44
CA GLU A 138 -5.70 -8.94 -13.66
C GLU A 138 -6.95 -8.06 -13.83
N ASP A 139 -7.63 -7.70 -12.73
CA ASP A 139 -8.87 -6.91 -12.78
C ASP A 139 -8.67 -5.43 -13.21
N LYS A 140 -7.42 -4.92 -13.27
CA LYS A 140 -7.13 -3.54 -13.71
C LYS A 140 -6.71 -3.42 -15.19
N LEU A 141 -6.70 -4.53 -15.94
CA LEU A 141 -6.39 -4.55 -17.39
C LEU A 141 -7.64 -4.60 -18.28
N GLU A 142 -8.84 -4.67 -17.71
CA GLU A 142 -10.12 -4.51 -18.42
C GLU A 142 -10.71 -3.10 -18.19
N ILE A 143 -10.07 -2.06 -18.71
CA ILE A 143 -10.70 -0.77 -19.06
C ILE A 143 -10.12 -0.27 -20.37
#